data_AF-A0A7D5SE23-F1
#
_entry.id   AF-A0A7D5SE23-F1
#
_cell.length_a   1.000
_cell.length_b   1.000
_cell.length_c   1.000
_cell.angle_alpha   90.00
_cell.angle_beta   90.00
_cell.angle_gamma   90.00
#
_symmetry.space_group_name_H-M   'P 1'
#
loop_
_entity.id
_entity.type
_entity.pdbx_description
1 polymer ?
#
loop_
_entity_poly.entity_id
_entity_poly.type
_entity_poly.pdbx_seq_one_letter_code
_entity_poly.pdbx_strand_id
1 'polypeptide(L)'
;MDVPKNGYHFFDTTLPITGTVTATPINCHGDSSMLTITASGGLGALEYSLNNGLYQPSNSFLVPAGDYKIDIRLIANPACYAAVSPQITITQPEKLKLVASYEAIKYCGIVP
;
A
#
# COMPACT_ATOMS: atom_id res chain seq x y z
N MET A 1 44.30 39.12 -5.45
CA MET A 1 43.19 39.46 -4.53
C MET A 1 42.27 38.26 -4.51
N ASP A 2 42.58 37.32 -3.64
CA ASP A 2 41.82 36.10 -3.45
C ASP A 2 40.50 36.41 -2.75
N VAL A 3 39.39 36.00 -3.37
CA VAL A 3 38.10 35.91 -2.68
C VAL A 3 38.17 34.67 -1.79
N PRO A 4 37.99 34.78 -0.46
CA PRO A 4 37.98 33.60 0.38
C PRO A 4 36.73 32.77 0.06
N LYS A 5 36.91 31.56 -0.48
CA LYS A 5 35.84 30.56 -0.60
C LYS A 5 35.52 29.97 0.77
N ASN A 6 35.01 30.81 1.67
CA ASN A 6 34.34 30.36 2.89
C ASN A 6 32.83 30.38 2.62
N GLY A 7 32.32 29.27 2.11
CA GLY A 7 30.91 29.10 1.76
C GLY A 7 30.48 27.65 1.88
N TYR A 8 30.83 26.99 2.98
CA TYR A 8 30.10 25.79 3.37
C TYR A 8 28.70 26.26 3.79
N HIS A 9 27.71 26.07 2.93
CA HIS A 9 26.30 26.22 3.27
C HIS A 9 25.96 25.16 4.33
N PHE A 10 26.19 25.48 5.60
CA PHE A 10 25.64 24.74 6.72
C PHE A 10 24.15 25.14 6.86
N PHE A 11 23.28 24.16 7.16
CA PHE A 11 21.81 24.23 7.33
C PHE A 11 20.90 23.76 6.18
N ASP A 12 21.33 22.82 5.33
CA ASP A 12 20.33 21.97 4.67
C ASP A 12 19.93 20.83 5.62
N THR A 13 19.04 21.14 6.57
CA THR A 13 18.47 20.17 7.52
C THR A 13 17.37 19.35 6.83
N THR A 14 17.60 18.88 5.59
CA THR A 14 16.69 17.97 4.92
C THR A 14 16.73 16.62 5.61
N LEU A 15 15.73 16.36 6.45
CA LEU A 15 15.48 15.04 6.98
C LEU A 15 14.65 14.27 5.93
N PRO A 16 15.23 13.26 5.25
CA PRO A 16 14.53 12.57 4.17
C PRO A 16 13.26 11.91 4.70
N ILE A 17 12.18 12.03 3.94
CA ILE A 17 10.94 11.30 4.22
C ILE A 17 11.19 9.82 3.89
N THR A 18 10.90 8.95 4.85
CA THR A 18 10.90 7.50 4.66
C THR A 18 9.58 6.94 5.13
N GLY A 19 9.15 5.82 4.54
CA GLY A 19 7.91 5.17 4.89
C GLY A 19 8.00 3.66 4.78
N THR A 20 7.33 2.97 5.70
CA THR A 20 7.06 1.54 5.63
C THR A 20 5.56 1.31 5.71
N VAL A 21 5.12 0.16 5.22
CA VAL A 21 3.69 -0.14 5.06
C VAL A 21 3.43 -1.54 5.58
N THR A 22 2.36 -1.67 6.34
CA THR A 22 1.83 -2.95 6.79
C THR A 22 0.37 -3.07 6.38
N ALA A 23 -0.09 -4.31 6.20
CA ALA A 23 -1.46 -4.62 5.85
C ALA A 23 -1.95 -5.80 6.69
N THR A 24 -3.20 -5.75 7.15
CA THR A 24 -3.81 -6.91 7.81
C THR A 24 -4.12 -8.00 6.79
N PRO A 25 -4.02 -9.30 7.14
CA PRO A 25 -4.37 -10.36 6.22
C PRO A 25 -5.86 -10.32 5.84
N ILE A 26 -6.16 -10.67 4.59
CA ILE A 26 -7.53 -10.89 4.10
C ILE A 26 -7.85 -12.38 4.25
N ASN A 27 -8.87 -12.72 5.06
CA ASN A 27 -9.19 -14.10 5.39
C ASN A 27 -10.28 -14.71 4.52
N CYS A 28 -11.21 -13.91 4.00
CA CYS A 28 -12.22 -14.37 3.04
C CYS A 28 -12.06 -13.62 1.71
N HIS A 29 -12.34 -14.32 0.61
CA HIS A 29 -12.37 -13.70 -0.70
C HIS A 29 -13.40 -12.55 -0.72
N GLY A 30 -12.95 -11.35 -1.05
CA GLY A 30 -13.78 -10.15 -1.15
C GLY A 30 -13.79 -9.27 0.12
N ASP A 31 -13.12 -9.70 1.19
CA ASP A 31 -12.95 -8.85 2.37
C ASP A 31 -11.92 -7.73 2.11
N SER A 32 -11.82 -6.79 3.06
CA SER A 32 -10.86 -5.69 3.01
C SER A 32 -9.71 -5.88 3.99
N SER A 33 -8.56 -5.31 3.66
CA SER A 33 -7.39 -5.17 4.51
C SER A 33 -7.28 -3.73 5.03
N MET A 34 -6.82 -3.59 6.27
CA MET A 34 -6.37 -2.31 6.81
C MET A 34 -4.90 -2.11 6.45
N LEU A 35 -4.64 -1.21 5.51
CA LEU A 35 -3.30 -0.76 5.14
C LEU A 35 -2.91 0.41 6.06
N THR A 36 -1.76 0.30 6.74
CA THR A 36 -1.23 1.34 7.62
C THR A 36 0.16 1.76 7.17
N ILE A 37 0.36 3.07 7.01
CA ILE A 37 1.63 3.67 6.64
C ILE A 37 2.32 4.20 7.89
N THR A 38 3.55 3.79 8.13
CA THR A 38 4.42 4.39 9.15
C THR A 38 5.46 5.23 8.44
N ALA A 39 5.42 6.54 8.65
CA ALA A 39 6.36 7.46 8.05
C ALA A 39 7.23 8.14 9.09
N SER A 40 8.46 8.47 8.68
CA SER A 40 9.38 9.26 9.49
C SER A 40 10.15 10.24 8.62
N GLY A 41 10.74 11.24 9.26
CA GLY A 41 11.41 12.32 8.57
C GLY A 41 10.47 13.43 8.12
N GLY A 42 10.96 14.30 7.24
CA GLY A 42 10.33 15.60 6.99
C GLY A 42 10.34 16.50 8.23
N LEU A 43 10.19 17.81 8.02
CA LEU A 43 10.10 18.78 9.11
C LEU A 43 8.65 19.26 9.23
N GLY A 44 7.78 18.41 9.81
CA GLY A 44 6.39 18.77 10.10
C GLY A 44 5.37 17.68 9.77
N ALA A 45 4.12 18.11 9.60
CA ALA A 45 3.00 17.21 9.33
C ALA A 45 3.06 16.62 7.91
N LEU A 46 2.91 15.30 7.84
CA LEU A 46 2.89 14.54 6.60
C LEU A 46 1.47 14.21 6.18
N GLU A 47 1.27 14.06 4.88
CA GLU A 47 0.06 13.53 4.28
C GLU A 47 0.39 12.43 3.27
N TYR A 48 -0.59 11.57 3.04
CA TYR A 48 -0.45 10.29 2.36
C TYR A 48 -1.41 10.22 1.18
N SER A 49 -0.92 9.69 0.06
CA SER A 49 -1.73 9.36 -1.10
C SER A 49 -1.58 7.88 -1.42
N LEU A 50 -2.70 7.27 -1.81
CA LEU A 50 -2.78 5.91 -2.29
C LEU A 50 -3.10 5.94 -3.78
N ASN A 51 -2.33 5.23 -4.61
CA ASN A 51 -2.53 5.09 -6.05
C ASN A 51 -2.72 6.44 -6.78
N ASN A 52 -1.91 7.44 -6.43
CA ASN A 52 -1.98 8.80 -6.97
C ASN A 52 -3.34 9.50 -6.74
N GLY A 53 -4.09 9.07 -5.72
CA GLY A 53 -5.33 9.71 -5.27
C GLY A 53 -5.09 11.00 -4.50
N LEU A 54 -6.17 11.52 -3.89
CA LEU A 54 -6.11 12.71 -3.06
C LEU A 54 -5.21 12.47 -1.83
N TYR A 55 -4.36 13.44 -1.52
CA TYR A 55 -3.58 13.40 -0.28
C TYR A 55 -4.47 13.66 0.92
N GLN A 56 -4.23 12.92 1.99
CA GLN A 56 -4.96 13.04 3.24
C GLN A 56 -4.02 12.84 4.44
N PRO A 57 -4.33 13.45 5.61
CA PRO A 57 -3.51 13.29 6.80
C PRO A 57 -3.64 11.89 7.44
N SER A 58 -4.70 11.14 7.13
CA SER A 58 -4.87 9.77 7.63
C SER A 58 -3.87 8.83 6.96
N ASN A 59 -3.12 8.10 7.77
CA ASN A 59 -2.13 7.11 7.34
C ASN A 59 -2.72 5.69 7.19
N SER A 60 -4.03 5.53 7.41
CA SER A 60 -4.72 4.25 7.31
C SER A 60 -5.76 4.26 6.19
N PHE A 61 -5.82 3.15 5.46
CA PHE A 61 -6.69 2.96 4.30
C PHE A 61 -7.35 1.58 4.37
N LEU A 62 -8.67 1.53 4.21
CA LEU A 62 -9.40 0.27 4.04
C LEU A 62 -9.45 -0.07 2.55
N VAL A 63 -8.83 -1.18 2.16
CA VAL A 63 -8.59 -1.52 0.75
C VAL A 63 -8.81 -3.01 0.48
N PRO A 64 -9.28 -3.40 -0.72
CA PRO A 64 -9.35 -4.81 -1.10
C PRO A 64 -7.96 -5.40 -1.36
N ALA A 65 -7.90 -6.66 -1.81
CA ALA A 65 -6.68 -7.21 -2.39
C ALA A 65 -6.28 -6.43 -3.66
N GLY A 66 -4.98 -6.25 -3.86
CA GLY A 66 -4.42 -5.50 -4.99
C GLY A 66 -3.01 -4.98 -4.72
N ASP A 67 -2.48 -4.30 -5.73
CA ASP A 67 -1.20 -3.61 -5.66
C ASP A 67 -1.40 -2.12 -5.36
N TYR A 68 -0.61 -1.60 -4.42
CA TYR A 68 -0.74 -0.23 -3.95
C TYR A 68 0.57 0.55 -4.06
N LYS A 69 0.48 1.70 -4.71
CA LYS A 69 1.50 2.76 -4.73
C LYS A 69 1.18 3.76 -3.64
N ILE A 70 2.19 4.13 -2.87
CA ILE A 70 2.03 5.05 -1.74
C ILE A 70 3.02 6.19 -1.90
N ASP A 71 2.50 7.40 -1.85
CA ASP A 71 3.27 8.64 -1.86
C ASP A 71 3.04 9.36 -0.54
N ILE A 72 4.14 9.85 0.05
CA ILE A 72 4.15 10.59 1.31
C ILE A 72 4.74 11.95 1.01
N ARG A 73 4.12 13.02 1.49
CA ARG A 73 4.68 14.37 1.31
C ARG A 73 4.48 15.25 2.54
N LEU A 74 5.27 16.31 2.61
CA LEU A 74 5.10 17.33 3.63
C LEU A 74 3.95 18.27 3.26
N ILE A 75 3.00 18.46 4.17
CA ILE A 75 1.84 19.36 3.95
C ILE A 75 2.33 20.80 3.69
N ALA A 76 3.32 21.25 4.45
CA ALA A 76 3.87 22.61 4.34
C ALA A 76 4.72 22.83 3.08
N ASN A 77 5.22 21.76 2.45
CA ASN A 77 5.99 21.83 1.21
C ASN A 77 5.77 20.58 0.36
N PRO A 78 4.74 20.57 -0.53
CA PRO A 78 4.43 19.42 -1.37
C PRO A 78 5.53 18.98 -2.34
N ALA A 79 6.54 19.82 -2.59
CA ALA A 79 7.72 19.44 -3.37
C ALA A 79 8.66 18.49 -2.60
N CYS A 80 8.54 18.44 -1.26
CA CYS A 80 9.19 17.45 -0.42
C CYS A 80 8.28 16.23 -0.31
N TYR A 81 8.54 15.22 -1.15
CA TYR A 81 7.78 13.97 -1.16
C TYR A 81 8.70 12.77 -1.35
N ALA A 82 8.22 11.61 -0.95
CA ALA A 82 8.85 10.32 -1.13
C ALA A 82 7.82 9.27 -1.53
N ALA A 83 8.15 8.44 -2.51
CA ALA A 83 7.38 7.25 -2.83
C ALA A 83 7.87 6.07 -1.98
N VAL A 84 6.96 5.29 -1.42
CA VAL A 84 7.31 4.05 -0.74
C VAL A 84 7.65 2.99 -1.79
N SER A 85 8.82 2.36 -1.65
CA SER A 85 9.31 1.32 -2.54
C SER A 85 9.89 0.14 -1.75
N PRO A 86 9.62 -1.11 -2.14
CA PRO A 86 8.77 -1.52 -3.25
C PRO A 86 7.27 -1.26 -3.00
N GLN A 87 6.45 -1.36 -4.04
CA GLN A 87 4.99 -1.35 -3.90
C GLN A 87 4.54 -2.52 -3.03
N ILE A 88 3.45 -2.33 -2.30
CA ILE A 88 2.86 -3.37 -1.48
C ILE A 88 1.79 -4.13 -2.27
N THR A 89 1.88 -5.46 -2.25
CA THR A 89 0.87 -6.36 -2.80
C THR A 89 0.10 -6.99 -1.65
N ILE A 90 -1.23 -6.81 -1.65
CA ILE A 90 -2.14 -7.45 -0.70
C ILE A 90 -2.85 -8.58 -1.44
N THR A 91 -2.68 -9.80 -0.97
CA THR A 91 -3.33 -10.99 -1.53
C THR A 91 -4.57 -11.39 -0.74
N GLN A 92 -5.45 -12.16 -1.37
CA GLN A 92 -6.61 -12.77 -0.74
C GLN A 92 -6.77 -14.23 -1.19
N PRO A 93 -7.55 -15.04 -0.45
CA PRO A 93 -7.88 -16.40 -0.87
C PRO A 93 -8.67 -16.45 -2.18
N GLU A 94 -8.57 -17.57 -2.90
CA GLU A 94 -9.43 -17.83 -4.06
C GLU A 94 -10.89 -18.02 -3.64
N LYS A 95 -11.81 -17.65 -4.53
CA LYS A 95 -13.24 -17.86 -4.31
C LYS A 95 -13.55 -19.36 -4.30
N LEU A 96 -14.24 -19.82 -3.26
CA LEU A 96 -14.73 -21.18 -3.18
C LEU A 96 -15.69 -21.46 -4.35
N LYS A 97 -15.45 -22.58 -5.04
CA LYS A 97 -16.35 -23.10 -6.07
C LYS A 97 -17.00 -24.36 -5.54
N LEU A 98 -18.33 -24.41 -5.57
CA LEU A 98 -19.06 -25.66 -5.36
C LEU A 98 -18.91 -26.50 -6.62
N VAL A 99 -18.28 -27.67 -6.49
CA VAL A 99 -18.30 -28.70 -7.53
C VAL A 99 -19.37 -29.70 -7.14
N ALA A 100 -20.49 -29.72 -7.88
CA ALA A 100 -21.46 -30.79 -7.77
C ALA A 100 -20.99 -31.94 -8.68
N SER A 101 -20.48 -33.02 -8.09
CA SER A 101 -20.31 -34.29 -8.79
C SER A 101 -21.63 -35.06 -8.69
N TYR A 102 -22.40 -35.12 -9.78
CA TYR A 102 -23.49 -36.08 -9.90
C TYR A 102 -22.96 -37.30 -10.64
N GLU A 103 -22.84 -38.44 -9.96
CA GLU A 103 -22.74 -39.72 -10.66
C GLU A 103 -24.16 -40.14 -11.06
N ALA A 104 -24.43 -40.23 -12.37
CA ALA A 104 -25.64 -40.85 -12.84
C ALA A 104 -25.62 -42.32 -12.44
N ILE A 105 -26.50 -42.72 -11.51
CA ILE A 105 -26.71 -44.13 -11.19
C ILE A 105 -27.24 -44.79 -12.47
N LYS A 106 -26.37 -45.49 -13.20
CA LYS A 106 -26.75 -46.34 -14.32
C LYS A 106 -27.46 -47.57 -13.76
N TYR A 107 -28.78 -47.50 -13.62
CA TYR A 107 -29.59 -48.71 -13.54
C TYR A 107 -29.64 -49.34 -14.93
N CYS A 108 -28.68 -50.22 -15.22
CA CYS A 108 -28.90 -51.24 -16.25
C CYS A 108 -29.79 -52.30 -15.62
N GLY A 109 -31.12 -52.09 -15.71
CA GLY A 109 -32.09 -53.08 -15.27
C GLY A 109 -31.88 -54.38 -16.04
N ILE A 110 -31.78 -55.49 -15.31
CA ILE A 110 -32.07 -56.82 -15.85
C ILE A 110 -33.58 -56.85 -16.15
N VAL A 111 -33.91 -56.85 -17.44
CA VAL A 111 -35.29 -57.08 -17.90
C VAL A 111 -35.61 -58.57 -17.71
N PRO A 112 -36.72 -58.94 -17.04
CA PRO A 112 -37.07 -60.33 -16.74
C PRO A 112 -37.41 -61.16 -17.98
#